data_AF-A0A534RTE1-F1
#
_entry.id   AF-A0A534RTE1-F1
#
_cell.length_a   1.000
_cell.length_b   1.000
_cell.length_c   1.000
_cell.angle_alpha   90.00
_cell.angle_beta   90.00
_cell.angle_gamma   90.00
#
_symmetry.space_group_name_H-M   'P 1'
#
loop_
_entity.id
_entity.type
_entity.pdbx_description
1 polymer ?
#
loop_
_entity_poly.entity_id
_entity_poly.type
_entity_poly.pdbx_seq_one_letter_code
_entity_poly.pdbx_strand_id
1 'polypeptide(L)'
;MPLHLLTTASLRALGRLNPASRFDRRRFRPNFLIEPEAGTDELVESAWSGATLRVGGATVKVEMPTPRCSMTTQPQADLAKDPAVLRTVVRHANQNLGVYAGVVEPGHVAVGDPVERG
;
A
#
# COMPACT_ATOMS: atom_id res chain seq x y z
N MET A 1 16.01 4.28 -4.77
CA MET A 1 14.96 3.24 -4.86
C MET A 1 13.66 3.88 -4.39
N PRO A 2 12.54 3.76 -5.12
CA PRO A 2 11.33 4.48 -4.77
C PRO A 2 10.78 4.02 -3.42
N LEU A 3 10.15 4.94 -2.70
CA LEU A 3 9.34 4.63 -1.53
C LEU A 3 8.09 3.87 -1.97
N HIS A 4 7.70 2.86 -1.22
CA HIS A 4 6.46 2.12 -1.42
C HIS A 4 5.45 2.49 -0.32
N LEU A 5 4.35 3.12 -0.73
CA LEU A 5 3.24 3.54 0.12
C LEU A 5 2.07 2.59 -0.05
N LEU A 6 1.41 2.23 1.04
CA LEU A 6 0.24 1.33 1.05
C LEU A 6 -0.74 1.83 2.12
N THR A 7 -2.04 1.68 1.89
CA THR A 7 -3.03 2.04 2.92
C THR A 7 -3.53 0.83 3.70
N THR A 8 -3.92 1.06 4.96
CA THR A 8 -4.66 0.07 5.75
C THR A 8 -6.04 -0.23 5.14
N ALA A 9 -6.67 0.77 4.51
CA ALA A 9 -7.93 0.61 3.78
C ALA A 9 -7.84 -0.42 2.65
N SER A 10 -6.77 -0.38 1.84
CA SER A 10 -6.55 -1.36 0.79
C SER A 10 -6.41 -2.79 1.30
N LEU A 11 -5.72 -2.97 2.42
CA LEU A 11 -5.59 -4.29 3.06
C LEU A 11 -6.95 -4.78 3.57
N ARG A 12 -7.74 -3.92 4.22
CA ARG A 12 -9.11 -4.24 4.67
C ARG A 12 -10.02 -4.56 3.49
N ALA A 13 -9.99 -3.76 2.43
CA ALA A 13 -10.82 -3.93 1.24
C ALA A 13 -10.59 -5.31 0.60
N LEU A 14 -9.33 -5.70 0.36
CA LEU A 14 -9.01 -7.01 -0.19
C LEU A 14 -9.32 -8.16 0.80
N GLY A 15 -9.12 -7.93 2.10
CA GLY A 15 -9.50 -8.89 3.14
C GLY A 15 -11.01 -9.18 3.17
N ARG A 16 -11.86 -8.17 2.95
CA ARG A 16 -13.31 -8.38 2.81
C ARG A 16 -13.68 -9.17 1.56
N LEU A 17 -12.97 -8.93 0.45
CA LEU A 17 -13.21 -9.64 -0.81
C LEU A 17 -12.73 -11.10 -0.77
N ASN A 18 -11.75 -11.42 0.08
CA ASN A 18 -11.29 -12.79 0.29
C ASN A 18 -10.93 -13.03 1.77
N PRO A 19 -11.93 -13.34 2.62
CA PRO A 19 -11.73 -13.55 4.06
C PRO A 19 -10.88 -14.79 4.41
N ALA A 20 -10.72 -15.72 3.47
CA ALA A 20 -9.89 -16.92 3.68
C ALA A 20 -8.38 -16.62 3.60
N SER A 21 -8.00 -15.49 2.99
CA SER A 21 -6.61 -15.06 2.86
C SER A 21 -6.25 -13.94 3.84
N ARG A 22 -5.01 -13.96 4.32
CA ARG A 22 -4.48 -12.90 5.20
C ARG A 22 -3.74 -11.82 4.41
N PHE A 23 -4.38 -10.67 4.21
CA PHE A 23 -3.80 -9.46 3.60
C PHE A 23 -3.02 -8.66 4.64
N ASP A 24 -1.82 -9.14 4.97
CA ASP A 24 -0.93 -8.52 5.94
C ASP A 24 0.11 -7.63 5.25
N ARG A 25 0.40 -6.45 5.81
CA ARG A 25 1.42 -5.52 5.31
C ARG A 25 2.77 -6.19 5.03
N ARG A 26 3.12 -7.22 5.81
CA ARG A 26 4.39 -7.96 5.69
C ARG A 26 4.55 -8.60 4.31
N ARG A 27 3.45 -9.05 3.68
CA ARG A 27 3.47 -9.62 2.31
C ARG A 27 3.87 -8.60 1.25
N PHE A 28 3.54 -7.32 1.49
CA PHE A 28 3.68 -6.23 0.51
C PHE A 28 4.88 -5.31 0.81
N ARG A 29 5.41 -5.37 2.03
CA ARG A 29 6.63 -4.67 2.49
C ARG A 29 6.62 -3.16 2.14
N PRO A 30 5.60 -2.40 2.56
CA PRO A 30 5.63 -0.95 2.39
C PRO A 30 6.71 -0.29 3.26
N ASN A 31 7.24 0.83 2.76
CA ASN A 31 8.00 1.77 3.58
C ASN A 31 7.05 2.54 4.49
N PHE A 32 5.90 2.97 3.95
CA PHE A 32 4.87 3.70 4.67
C PHE A 32 3.54 2.95 4.59
N LEU A 33 2.99 2.62 5.75
CA LEU A 33 1.61 2.16 5.88
C LEU A 33 0.77 3.32 6.38
N ILE A 34 -0.19 3.76 5.58
CA ILE A 34 -0.98 4.97 5.81
C ILE A 34 -2.39 4.58 6.24
N GLU A 35 -2.88 5.20 7.30
CA GLU A 35 -4.27 5.08 7.70
C GLU A 35 -5.06 6.27 7.13
N PRO A 36 -5.97 6.04 6.17
CA PRO A 36 -6.86 7.09 5.67
C PRO A 36 -7.98 7.39 6.67
N GLU A 37 -8.84 8.36 6.34
CA GLU A 37 -9.99 8.74 7.14
C GLU A 37 -10.88 7.53 7.51
N ALA A 38 -11.52 7.62 8.67
CA ALA A 38 -12.39 6.57 9.17
C ALA A 38 -13.52 6.27 8.17
N GLY A 39 -13.77 4.99 7.92
CA GLY A 39 -14.77 4.54 6.95
C GLY A 39 -14.26 4.39 5.52
N THR A 40 -13.01 4.78 5.23
CA THR A 40 -12.36 4.43 3.96
C THR A 40 -11.99 2.94 3.94
N ASP A 41 -12.67 2.17 3.09
CA ASP A 41 -12.41 0.73 2.86
C ASP A 41 -12.37 0.40 1.35
N GLU A 42 -11.61 1.20 0.60
CA GLU A 42 -11.36 1.02 -0.82
C GLU A 42 -9.87 1.21 -1.14
N LEU A 43 -9.49 0.98 -2.39
CA LEU A 43 -8.10 1.08 -2.87
C LEU A 43 -7.67 2.55 -3.10
N VAL A 44 -7.83 3.43 -2.11
CA VAL A 44 -7.70 4.88 -2.31
C VAL A 44 -6.36 5.32 -2.89
N GLU A 45 -5.27 4.65 -2.54
CA GLU A 45 -3.95 5.03 -3.05
C GLU A 45 -3.79 4.76 -4.55
N SER A 46 -4.60 3.90 -5.16
CA SER A 46 -4.50 3.66 -6.62
C SER A 46 -4.81 4.90 -7.44
N ALA A 47 -5.53 5.87 -6.87
CA ALA A 47 -5.86 7.14 -7.49
C ALA A 47 -4.82 8.25 -7.24
N TRP A 48 -3.69 7.94 -6.58
CA TRP A 48 -2.71 8.96 -6.18
C TRP A 48 -1.64 9.22 -7.23
N SER A 49 -1.56 8.41 -8.30
CA SER A 49 -0.57 8.61 -9.37
C SER A 49 -0.57 10.05 -9.90
N GLY A 50 0.59 10.69 -9.89
CA GLY A 50 0.75 12.09 -10.26
C GLY A 50 0.45 13.10 -9.14
N ALA A 51 -0.03 12.68 -7.97
CA ALA A 51 -0.19 13.56 -6.81
C ALA A 51 1.13 13.77 -6.07
N THR A 52 1.27 14.94 -5.44
CA THR A 52 2.32 15.22 -4.46
C THR A 52 1.71 15.08 -3.07
N LEU A 53 2.38 14.34 -2.19
CA LEU A 53 1.95 14.11 -0.82
C LEU A 53 2.97 14.69 0.15
N ARG A 54 2.48 15.33 1.21
CA ARG A 54 3.28 15.66 2.38
C ARG A 54 3.09 14.56 3.42
N VAL A 55 4.18 13.92 3.81
CA VAL A 55 4.21 12.83 4.81
C VAL A 55 5.09 13.32 5.95
N GLY A 56 4.47 13.76 7.05
CA GLY A 56 5.18 14.45 8.12
C GLY A 56 5.95 15.66 7.59
N GLY A 57 7.27 15.67 7.78
CA GLY A 57 8.16 16.70 7.26
C GLY A 57 8.70 16.48 5.84
N ALA A 58 8.38 15.37 5.17
CA ALA A 58 8.88 15.06 3.83
C ALA A 58 7.82 15.28 2.74
N THR A 59 8.25 15.68 1.54
CA THR A 59 7.39 15.80 0.37
C THR A 59 7.75 14.69 -0.62
N VAL A 60 6.75 13.91 -1.07
CA VAL A 60 6.93 12.80 -2.02
C VAL A 60 6.02 12.96 -3.23
N LYS A 61 6.49 12.55 -4.41
CA LYS A 61 5.70 12.50 -5.64
C LYS A 61 5.33 11.06 -5.94
N VAL A 62 4.03 10.77 -6.04
CA VAL A 62 3.55 9.45 -6.42
C VAL A 62 3.70 9.29 -7.94
N GLU A 63 4.45 8.26 -8.35
CA GLU A 63 4.81 8.04 -9.75
C GLU A 63 3.87 7.05 -10.43
N MET A 64 3.61 5.92 -9.79
CA MET A 64 2.80 4.84 -10.38
C MET A 64 2.26 3.86 -9.33
N PRO A 65 1.21 3.09 -9.66
CA PRO A 65 0.79 1.93 -8.86
C PRO A 65 1.91 0.89 -8.75
N THR A 66 1.91 0.09 -7.69
CA THR A 66 2.92 -0.96 -7.49
C THR A 66 2.43 -2.32 -7.98
N PRO A 67 3.02 -2.88 -9.07
CA PRO A 67 2.66 -4.20 -9.57
C PRO A 67 3.07 -5.27 -8.58
N ARG A 68 2.21 -6.26 -8.39
CA ARG A 68 2.45 -7.40 -7.51
C ARG A 68 2.78 -8.66 -8.30
N CYS A 69 3.71 -9.42 -7.73
CA CYS A 69 4.17 -10.68 -8.26
C CYS A 69 4.03 -11.79 -7.22
N SER A 70 4.45 -13.00 -7.59
CA SER A 70 4.39 -14.20 -6.76
C SER A 70 5.09 -14.07 -5.40
N MET A 71 6.00 -13.10 -5.24
CA MET A 71 6.67 -12.84 -3.96
C MET A 71 5.68 -12.55 -2.83
N THR A 72 4.55 -11.91 -3.11
CA THR A 72 3.48 -11.63 -2.11
C THR A 72 2.81 -12.90 -1.59
N THR A 73 2.94 -14.02 -2.31
CA THR A 73 2.36 -15.31 -1.95
C THR A 73 3.27 -16.14 -1.06
N GLN A 74 4.56 -15.79 -0.95
CA GLN A 74 5.54 -16.60 -0.23
C GLN A 74 5.32 -16.56 1.29
N PRO A 75 5.78 -17.60 2.00
CA PRO A 75 5.65 -17.63 3.46
C PRO A 75 6.53 -16.56 4.11
N GLN A 76 6.06 -16.02 5.24
CA GLN A 76 6.74 -15.00 6.03
C GLN A 76 6.36 -15.12 7.51
N ALA A 77 7.30 -15.55 8.36
CA ALA A 77 7.02 -15.81 9.77
C ALA A 77 5.80 -16.74 9.95
N ASP A 78 4.72 -16.26 10.57
CA ASP A 78 3.45 -16.97 10.79
C ASP A 78 2.52 -16.99 9.56
N LEU A 79 2.89 -16.32 8.46
CA LEU A 79 2.12 -16.32 7.22
C LEU A 79 2.57 -17.49 6.35
N ALA A 80 1.70 -18.48 6.17
CA ALA A 80 1.93 -19.56 5.22
C ALA A 80 1.93 -19.05 3.76
N LYS A 81 2.45 -19.89 2.85
CA LYS A 81 2.34 -19.63 1.41
C LYS A 81 0.86 -19.55 1.02
N ASP A 82 0.47 -18.47 0.35
CA ASP A 82 -0.91 -18.25 -0.06
C ASP A 82 -0.98 -17.62 -1.47
N PRO A 83 -1.15 -18.45 -2.51
CA PRO A 83 -1.34 -17.98 -3.89
C PRO A 83 -2.65 -17.20 -4.11
N ALA A 84 -3.64 -17.32 -3.22
CA ALA A 84 -4.91 -16.62 -3.37
C ALA A 84 -4.76 -15.12 -3.14
N VAL A 85 -3.78 -14.68 -2.33
CA VAL A 85 -3.43 -13.26 -2.16
C VAL A 85 -3.19 -12.57 -3.51
N LEU A 86 -2.28 -13.12 -4.33
CA LEU A 86 -1.98 -12.54 -5.64
C LEU A 86 -3.19 -12.64 -6.59
N ARG A 87 -3.93 -13.76 -6.56
CA ARG A 87 -5.13 -13.91 -7.40
C ARG A 87 -6.20 -12.86 -7.08
N THR A 88 -6.42 -12.55 -5.81
CA THR A 88 -7.34 -11.50 -5.39
C THR A 88 -6.86 -10.12 -5.87
N VAL A 89 -5.57 -9.81 -5.72
CA VAL A 89 -4.99 -8.55 -6.22
C VAL A 89 -5.14 -8.42 -7.74
N VAL A 90 -4.87 -9.49 -8.49
CA VAL A 90 -5.06 -9.50 -9.96
C VAL A 90 -6.52 -9.21 -10.31
N ARG A 91 -7.47 -9.89 -9.66
CA ARG A 91 -8.90 -9.78 -9.98
C ARG A 91 -9.51 -8.43 -9.60
N HIS A 92 -9.13 -7.88 -8.45
CA HIS A 92 -9.85 -6.76 -7.84
C HIS A 92 -9.05 -5.46 -7.80
N ALA A 93 -7.76 -5.49 -8.12
CA ALA A 93 -6.88 -4.33 -8.03
C ALA A 93 -5.98 -4.18 -9.27
N ASN A 94 -6.37 -4.79 -10.41
CA ASN A 94 -5.63 -4.74 -11.67
C ASN A 94 -4.14 -5.14 -11.50
N GLN A 95 -3.87 -6.18 -10.71
CA GLN A 95 -2.51 -6.65 -10.35
C GLN A 95 -1.67 -5.64 -9.54
N ASN A 96 -2.23 -4.52 -9.10
CA ASN A 96 -1.53 -3.50 -8.34
C ASN A 96 -2.04 -3.45 -6.90
N LEU A 97 -1.17 -3.08 -5.97
CA LEU A 97 -1.57 -2.75 -4.60
C LEU A 97 -0.54 -1.81 -4.04
N GLY A 98 -0.90 -0.69 -3.40
CA GLY A 98 0.07 0.35 -3.05
C GLY A 98 0.58 1.15 -4.26
N VAL A 99 1.40 2.16 -3.99
CA VAL A 99 2.01 3.04 -4.99
C VAL A 99 3.50 3.27 -4.72
N TYR A 100 4.25 3.53 -5.79
CA TYR A 100 5.63 3.99 -5.72
C TYR A 100 5.71 5.52 -5.74
N ALA A 101 6.59 6.06 -4.92
CA ALA A 101 6.84 7.49 -4.83
C ALA A 101 8.33 7.83 -4.75
N GLY A 102 8.71 8.95 -5.36
CA GLY A 102 10.02 9.57 -5.21
C GLY A 102 10.00 10.65 -4.13
N VAL A 103 11.11 10.84 -3.42
CA VAL A 103 11.26 11.99 -2.50
C VAL A 103 11.53 13.24 -3.33
N VAL A 104 10.69 14.27 -3.16
CA VAL A 104 10.87 15.61 -3.75
C VAL A 104 11.66 16.48 -2.78
N GLU A 105 11.25 16.50 -1.52
CA GLU A 105 11.94 17.23 -0.45
C GLU A 105 12.15 16.29 0.74
N PRO A 106 13.39 16.10 1.21
CA PRO A 106 13.66 15.26 2.36
C PRO A 106 13.19 15.94 3.65
N GLY A 107 12.75 15.12 4.60
CA GLY A 107 12.36 15.59 5.92
C GLY A 107 12.23 14.45 6.92
N HIS A 108 12.06 14.81 8.19
CA HIS A 108 11.83 13.84 9.24
C HIS A 108 10.39 13.32 9.18
N VAL A 109 10.23 12.03 9.42
CA VAL A 109 8.92 11.38 9.47
C VAL A 109 8.88 10.45 10.68
N ALA A 110 7.79 10.52 11.44
CA ALA A 110 7.50 9.65 12.56
C ALA A 110 6.15 8.94 12.37
N VAL A 111 5.94 7.84 13.10
CA VAL A 111 4.60 7.21 13.16
C VAL A 111 3.62 8.17 13.82
N GLY A 112 2.46 8.34 13.21
CA GLY A 112 1.42 9.28 13.66
C GLY A 112 1.47 10.64 12.97
N ASP A 113 2.49 10.91 12.16
CA ASP A 113 2.53 12.12 11.34
C ASP A 113 1.40 12.14 10.31
N PRO A 114 0.85 13.34 10.00
CA PRO A 114 -0.20 13.47 9.00
C PRO A 114 0.31 13.16 7.60
N VAL A 115 -0.59 12.65 6.77
CA VAL A 115 -0.39 12.49 5.33
C VAL A 115 -1.44 13.31 4.61
N GLU A 116 -0.97 14.31 3.88
CA GLU A 116 -1.83 15.28 3.21
C GLU A 116 -1.50 15.36 1.73
N ARG A 117 -2.50 15.63 0.90
CA ARG A 117 -2.27 16.02 -0.49
C ARG A 117 -1.83 17.49 -0.49
N GLY A 118 -0.72 17.75 -1.19
CA GLY A 118 -0.30 19.11 -1.51
C GLY A 118 -1.20 19.78 -2.53
#